data_AF-A0ABD1WVC6-F1
#
_entry.id   AF-A0ABD1WVC6-F1
#
_cell.length_a   1.000
_cell.length_b   1.000
_cell.length_c   1.000
_cell.angle_alpha   90.00
_cell.angle_beta   90.00
_cell.angle_gamma   90.00
#
_symmetry.space_group_name_H-M   'P 1'
#
loop_
_entity.id
_entity.type
_entity.pdbx_description
1 polymer ?
#
loop_
_entity_poly.entity_id
_entity_poly.type
_entity_poly.pdbx_seq_one_letter_code
_entity_poly.pdbx_strand_id
1 'polypeptide(L)'
;MLTPKTSVVSLFLFYSLLDDLNLIMIQKYEMSIDVKDQIRTIIEELKSLRSFLEDMEVQKHPELEGFLIQTSDIAYEVLYILTSYAPVWYLNLRLPQVMEKIKLIRLALEKLNKYPTEKVIISR
;
A
#
# COMPACT_ATOMS: atom_id res chain seq x y z
N MET A 1 10.19 18.45 24.05
CA MET A 1 9.02 17.87 23.35
C MET A 1 9.43 16.53 22.80
N LEU A 2 8.85 15.43 23.29
CA LEU A 2 9.04 14.10 22.73
C LEU A 2 8.14 14.00 21.50
N THR A 3 8.71 14.09 20.30
CA THR A 3 8.02 13.62 19.09
C THR A 3 7.71 12.14 19.28
N PRO A 4 6.47 11.68 19.06
CA PRO A 4 6.19 10.25 19.09
C PRO A 4 7.14 9.56 18.12
N LYS A 5 7.91 8.59 18.62
CA LYS A 5 8.67 7.66 17.78
C LYS A 5 7.72 7.14 16.72
N THR A 6 8.11 7.32 15.46
CA THR A 6 7.53 6.72 14.26
C THR A 6 6.85 5.40 14.65
N SER A 7 5.53 5.31 14.49
CA SER A 7 4.83 4.04 14.70
C SER A 7 5.60 2.99 13.92
N VAL A 8 6.02 1.91 14.58
CA VAL A 8 6.80 0.85 13.93
C VAL A 8 5.94 0.29 12.80
N VAL A 9 6.16 0.76 11.57
CA VAL A 9 5.48 0.22 10.40
C VAL A 9 6.19 -1.09 10.11
N SER A 10 5.44 -2.19 10.18
CA SER A 10 5.95 -3.53 9.93
C SER A 10 5.09 -4.21 8.88
N LEU A 11 5.69 -5.15 8.15
CA LEU A 11 4.96 -5.96 7.16
C LEU A 11 3.78 -6.68 7.80
N PHE A 12 3.94 -7.16 9.04
CA PHE A 12 2.85 -7.75 9.82
C PHE A 12 1.64 -6.82 9.97
N LEU A 13 1.86 -5.55 10.36
CA LEU A 13 0.77 -4.59 10.52
C LEU A 13 0.12 -4.25 9.18
N PHE A 14 0.92 -4.13 8.12
CA PHE A 14 0.41 -3.94 6.77
C PHE A 14 -0.48 -5.11 6.33
N TYR A 15 -0.13 -6.35 6.67
CA TYR A 15 -0.94 -7.52 6.31
C TYR A 15 -2.25 -7.57 7.06
N SER A 16 -2.20 -7.32 8.38
CA SER A 16 -3.41 -7.22 9.20
C SER A 16 -4.36 -6.15 8.63
N LEU A 17 -3.82 -5.01 8.21
CA LEU A 17 -4.61 -3.96 7.59
C LEU A 17 -5.24 -4.40 6.26
N LEU A 18 -4.51 -5.13 5.41
CA LEU A 18 -5.08 -5.67 4.17
C LEU A 18 -6.22 -6.67 4.44
N ASP A 19 -6.09 -7.52 5.46
CA ASP A 19 -7.13 -8.45 5.85
C ASP A 19 -8.39 -7.71 6.35
N ASP A 20 -8.20 -6.67 7.16
CA ASP A 20 -9.28 -5.80 7.63
C ASP A 20 -9.99 -5.09 6.47
N LEU A 21 -9.25 -4.58 5.49
CA LEU A 21 -9.81 -3.94 4.30
C LEU A 21 -10.68 -4.90 3.49
N ASN A 22 -10.25 -6.15 3.32
CA ASN A 22 -11.06 -7.18 2.65
C ASN A 22 -12.36 -7.45 3.41
N LEU A 23 -12.28 -7.56 4.73
CA LEU A 23 -13.45 -7.84 5.57
C LEU A 23 -14.47 -6.70 5.50
N ILE A 24 -14.01 -5.45 5.65
CA ILE A 24 -14.87 -4.26 5.57
C ILE A 24 -15.52 -4.16 4.19
N MET A 25 -14.75 -4.43 3.12
CA MET A 25 -15.25 -4.40 1.75
C MET A 25 -16.39 -5.42 1.53
N ILE A 26 -16.27 -6.63 2.08
CA ILE A 26 -17.34 -7.65 2.04
C ILE A 26 -18.61 -7.17 2.76
N GLN A 27 -18.47 -6.44 3.86
CA GLN A 27 -19.60 -6.01 4.70
C GLN A 27 -20.31 -4.74 4.20
N LYS A 28 -19.67 -3.94 3.32
CA LYS A 28 -20.24 -2.68 2.81
C LYS A 28 -21.24 -2.91 1.67
N TYR A 29 -22.48 -3.27 2.00
CA TYR A 29 -23.53 -3.52 1.01
C TYR A 29 -24.00 -2.25 0.27
N GLU A 30 -23.98 -1.08 0.91
CA GLU A 30 -24.62 0.15 0.41
C GLU A 30 -23.85 0.91 -0.68
N MET A 31 -22.59 0.55 -0.98
CA MET A 31 -21.83 1.21 -2.04
C MET A 31 -22.32 0.79 -3.44
N SER A 32 -22.28 1.72 -4.40
CA SER A 32 -22.54 1.41 -5.82
C SER A 32 -21.51 0.40 -6.34
N ILE A 33 -21.94 -0.46 -7.27
CA ILE A 33 -21.11 -1.53 -7.86
C ILE A 33 -19.78 -0.97 -8.41
N ASP A 34 -19.83 0.12 -9.17
CA ASP A 34 -18.63 0.73 -9.77
C ASP A 34 -17.57 1.16 -8.75
N VAL A 35 -18.01 1.70 -7.61
CA VAL A 35 -17.14 2.10 -6.50
C VAL A 35 -16.54 0.86 -5.81
N LYS A 36 -17.35 -0.19 -5.64
CA LYS A 36 -16.89 -1.47 -5.07
C LYS A 36 -15.81 -2.10 -5.93
N ASP A 37 -16.00 -2.10 -7.25
CA ASP A 37 -15.04 -2.69 -8.18
C ASP A 37 -13.72 -1.91 -8.20
N GLN A 38 -13.77 -0.57 -8.12
CA GLN A 38 -12.58 0.26 -7.98
C GLN A 38 -11.83 -0.03 -6.67
N ILE A 39 -12.53 -0.10 -5.54
CA ILE A 39 -11.90 -0.40 -4.25
C ILE A 39 -11.32 -1.81 -4.22
N ARG A 40 -12.04 -2.81 -4.75
CA ARG A 40 -11.53 -4.17 -4.89
C ARG A 40 -10.25 -4.19 -5.70
N THR A 41 -10.21 -3.49 -6.83
CA THR A 41 -9.00 -3.38 -7.65
C THR A 41 -7.84 -2.78 -6.86
N ILE A 42 -8.08 -1.71 -6.09
CA ILE A 42 -7.06 -1.10 -5.22
C ILE A 42 -6.54 -2.09 -4.17
N ILE A 43 -7.42 -2.87 -3.53
CA ILE A 43 -7.03 -3.86 -2.53
C ILE A 43 -6.17 -4.97 -3.17
N GLU A 44 -6.54 -5.45 -4.35
CA GLU A 44 -5.74 -6.46 -5.07
C GLU A 44 -4.37 -5.91 -5.48
N GLU A 45 -4.29 -4.65 -5.90
CA GLU A 45 -3.02 -3.99 -6.18
C GLU A 45 -2.13 -3.87 -4.93
N LEU A 46 -2.72 -3.52 -3.78
CA LEU A 46 -1.98 -3.48 -2.50
C LEU A 46 -1.51 -4.87 -2.05
N LYS A 47 -2.31 -5.93 -2.28
CA LYS A 47 -1.87 -7.32 -2.06
C LYS A 47 -0.72 -7.71 -2.98
N SER A 48 -0.75 -7.26 -4.24
CA SER A 48 0.36 -7.48 -5.16
C SER A 48 1.63 -6.76 -4.67
N LEU A 49 1.52 -5.50 -4.21
CA LEU A 49 2.66 -4.77 -3.63
C LEU A 49 3.21 -5.46 -2.39
N ARG A 50 2.37 -6.05 -1.54
CA ARG A 50 2.81 -6.89 -0.42
C ARG A 50 3.82 -7.95 -0.87
N SER A 51 3.55 -8.69 -1.94
CA SER A 51 4.46 -9.74 -2.41
C SER A 51 5.83 -9.19 -2.81
N PHE A 52 5.88 -8.00 -3.42
CA PHE A 52 7.17 -7.32 -3.70
C PHE A 52 7.90 -6.92 -2.41
N LEU A 53 7.19 -6.45 -1.40
CA LEU A 53 7.79 -6.07 -0.13
C LEU A 53 8.30 -7.29 0.66
N GLU A 54 7.62 -8.44 0.57
CA GLU A 54 8.10 -9.74 1.10
C GLU A 54 9.43 -10.13 0.47
N ASP A 55 9.52 -10.07 -0.87
CA ASP A 55 10.76 -10.34 -1.60
C ASP A 55 11.88 -9.38 -1.17
N MET A 56 11.52 -8.10 -0.94
CA MET A 56 12.48 -7.09 -0.50
C MET A 56 13.01 -7.35 0.91
N GLU A 57 12.16 -7.81 1.83
CA GLU A 57 12.54 -8.20 3.19
C GLU A 57 13.50 -9.38 3.17
N VAL A 58 13.22 -10.41 2.38
CA VAL A 58 14.10 -11.58 2.21
C VAL A 58 15.46 -11.16 1.66
N GLN A 59 15.48 -10.23 0.70
CA GLN A 59 16.70 -9.71 0.09
C GLN A 59 17.39 -8.61 0.93
N LYS A 60 16.76 -8.16 2.01
CA LYS A 60 17.24 -7.09 2.90
C LYS A 60 17.52 -5.77 2.18
N HIS A 61 16.65 -5.38 1.25
CA HIS A 61 16.78 -4.10 0.54
C HIS A 61 16.66 -2.92 1.52
N PRO A 62 17.59 -1.95 1.50
CA PRO A 62 17.56 -0.81 2.41
C PRO A 62 16.36 0.12 2.16
N GLU A 63 15.76 0.10 0.97
CA GLU A 63 14.59 0.90 0.61
C GLU A 63 13.26 0.33 1.15
N LEU A 64 13.27 -0.89 1.72
CA LEU A 64 12.05 -1.58 2.18
C LEU A 64 11.21 -0.70 3.11
N GLU A 65 11.82 -0.09 4.12
CA GLU A 65 11.10 0.73 5.10
C GLU A 65 10.35 1.89 4.43
N GLY A 66 10.99 2.55 3.47
CA GLY A 66 10.39 3.66 2.72
C GLY A 66 9.19 3.23 1.89
N PHE A 67 9.31 2.10 1.18
CA PHE A 67 8.17 1.57 0.41
C PHE A 67 7.06 1.06 1.32
N LEU A 68 7.40 0.41 2.43
CA LEU A 68 6.43 -0.09 3.38
C LEU A 68 5.61 1.07 3.97
N ILE A 69 6.25 2.18 4.38
CA ILE A 69 5.56 3.38 4.86
C ILE A 69 4.58 3.91 3.81
N GLN A 70 5.04 4.12 2.57
CA GLN A 70 4.18 4.65 1.50
C GLN A 70 2.99 3.74 1.20
N THR A 71 3.21 2.42 1.20
CA THR A 71 2.15 1.45 0.91
C THR A 71 1.15 1.35 2.08
N SER A 72 1.64 1.43 3.32
CA SER A 72 0.79 1.51 4.51
C SER A 72 -0.04 2.79 4.55
N ASP A 73 0.53 3.94 4.19
CA ASP A 73 -0.19 5.22 4.12
C ASP A 73 -1.38 5.14 3.14
N ILE A 74 -1.16 4.50 1.99
CA ILE A 74 -2.23 4.25 1.01
C ILE A 74 -3.29 3.32 1.60
N ALA A 75 -2.90 2.23 2.26
CA ALA A 75 -3.87 1.31 2.85
C ALA A 75 -4.71 1.98 3.95
N TYR A 76 -4.12 2.85 4.77
CA TYR A 76 -4.87 3.66 5.74
C TYR A 76 -5.80 4.66 5.06
N GLU A 77 -5.39 5.23 3.93
CA GLU A 77 -6.26 6.09 3.13
C GLU A 77 -7.49 5.33 2.59
N VAL A 78 -7.30 4.09 2.12
CA VAL A 78 -8.40 3.22 1.68
C VAL A 78 -9.29 2.84 2.87
N LEU A 79 -8.71 2.56 4.03
CA LEU A 79 -9.46 2.30 5.26
C LEU A 79 -10.34 3.50 5.62
N TYR A 80 -9.78 4.71 5.55
CA TYR A 80 -10.54 5.93 5.78
C TYR A 80 -11.69 6.09 4.78
N ILE A 81 -11.45 5.84 3.49
CA ILE A 81 -12.50 5.89 2.46
C ILE A 81 -13.62 4.89 2.79
N LEU A 82 -13.27 3.64 3.12
CA LEU A 82 -14.24 2.59 3.43
C LEU A 82 -15.04 2.87 4.70
N THR A 83 -14.40 3.38 5.74
CA THR A 83 -15.04 3.67 7.04
C THR A 83 -15.80 4.99 7.04
N SER A 84 -15.43 5.92 6.16
CA SER A 84 -16.16 7.18 5.99
C SER A 84 -17.50 6.97 5.25
N TYR A 85 -18.49 7.79 5.61
CA TYR A 85 -19.71 7.97 4.82
C TYR A 85 -19.47 9.03 3.74
N ALA A 86 -18.43 8.84 2.92
CA ALA A 86 -18.06 9.79 1.90
C ALA A 86 -19.09 9.84 0.76
N PRO A 87 -19.42 11.05 0.24
CA PRO A 87 -20.31 11.17 -0.90
C PRO A 87 -19.67 10.64 -2.19
N VAL A 88 -20.49 10.18 -3.12
CA VAL A 88 -20.01 9.53 -4.37
C VAL A 88 -19.06 10.41 -5.18
N TRP A 89 -19.29 11.74 -5.24
CA TRP A 89 -18.39 12.64 -5.96
C TRP A 89 -16.97 12.66 -5.36
N TYR A 90 -16.85 12.51 -4.05
CA TYR A 90 -15.56 12.46 -3.37
C TYR A 90 -14.85 11.14 -3.71
N LEU A 91 -15.59 10.03 -3.71
CA LEU A 91 -15.05 8.71 -4.09
C LEU A 91 -14.55 8.69 -5.53
N ASN A 92 -15.32 9.25 -6.46
CA ASN A 92 -14.96 9.36 -7.87
C ASN A 92 -13.69 10.20 -8.09
N LEU A 93 -13.45 11.19 -7.25
CA LEU A 93 -12.21 11.97 -7.29
C LEU A 93 -11.03 11.22 -6.64
N ARG A 94 -11.28 10.56 -5.50
CA ARG A 94 -10.21 10.05 -4.64
C ARG A 94 -9.69 8.69 -5.05
N LEU A 95 -10.55 7.77 -5.48
CA LEU A 95 -10.14 6.41 -5.87
C LEU A 95 -9.16 6.40 -7.05
N PRO A 96 -9.33 7.22 -8.11
CA PRO A 96 -8.33 7.31 -9.18
C PRO A 96 -6.98 7.86 -8.68
N GLN A 97 -6.98 8.80 -7.73
CA GLN A 97 -5.75 9.34 -7.14
C GLN A 97 -5.00 8.28 -6.33
N VAL A 98 -5.73 7.49 -5.54
CA VAL A 98 -5.17 6.34 -4.81
C VAL A 98 -4.52 5.35 -5.78
N MET A 99 -5.23 5.01 -6.85
CA MET A 99 -4.72 4.10 -7.88
C MET A 99 -3.44 4.64 -8.53
N GLU A 100 -3.37 5.94 -8.81
CA GLU A 100 -2.16 6.55 -9.38
C GLU A 100 -0.96 6.47 -8.42
N LYS A 101 -1.17 6.70 -7.12
CA LYS A 101 -0.10 6.52 -6.12
C LYS A 101 0.45 5.10 -6.11
N ILE A 102 -0.43 4.08 -6.18
CA ILE A 102 -0.03 2.67 -6.26
C ILE A 102 0.81 2.42 -7.52
N LYS A 103 0.39 2.93 -8.68
CA LYS A 103 1.16 2.81 -9.93
C LYS A 103 2.54 3.43 -9.80
N LEU A 104 2.66 4.59 -9.18
CA LEU A 104 3.97 5.24 -8.96
C LEU A 104 4.88 4.40 -8.07
N ILE A 105 4.35 3.81 -6.99
CA ILE A 105 5.11 2.88 -6.14
C ILE A 105 5.56 1.66 -6.95
N ARG A 106 4.65 1.04 -7.71
CA ARG A 106 4.97 -0.12 -8.55
C ARG A 106 6.08 0.19 -9.55
N LEU A 107 6.00 1.32 -10.25
CA LEU A 107 7.03 1.77 -11.18
C LEU A 107 8.39 1.99 -10.49
N ALA A 108 8.40 2.49 -9.26
CA ALA A 108 9.62 2.66 -8.49
C ALA A 108 10.22 1.30 -8.07
N LEU A 109 9.39 0.35 -7.63
CA LEU A 109 9.81 -1.01 -7.29
C LEU A 109 10.36 -1.77 -8.51
N GLU A 110 9.71 -1.67 -9.66
CA GLU A 110 10.17 -2.28 -10.90
C GLU A 110 11.53 -1.73 -11.36
N LYS A 111 11.75 -0.43 -11.17
CA LYS A 111 13.06 0.19 -11.44
C LYS A 111 14.13 -0.35 -10.50
N LEU A 112 13.81 -0.52 -9.22
CA LEU A 112 14.75 -1.07 -8.24
C LEU A 112 15.13 -2.52 -8.60
N ASN A 113 14.16 -3.35 -8.99
CA ASN A 113 14.41 -4.74 -9.41
C ASN A 113 15.21 -4.85 -10.73
N LYS A 114 15.14 -3.85 -11.62
CA LYS A 114 15.92 -3.84 -12.88
C LYS A 114 17.38 -3.40 -12.68
N TYR A 115 17.68 -2.69 -11.60
CA TYR A 115 19.03 -2.22 -11.26
C TYR A 115 19.38 -2.68 -9.84
N PRO A 116 19.57 -4.00 -9.60
CA PRO A 116 20.01 -4.47 -8.29
C PRO A 116 21.32 -3.76 -7.95
N THR A 117 21.32 -3.02 -6.85
CA THR A 117 22.49 -2.29 -6.34
C THR A 117 23.73 -3.17 -6.44
N GLU A 118 24.70 -2.73 -7.27
CA GLU A 118 25.98 -3.39 -7.41
C GLU A 118 26.54 -3.64 -6.00
N LYS A 119 26.78 -4.92 -5.69
CA LYS A 119 27.54 -5.30 -4.51
C LYS A 119 28.86 -4.55 -4.58
N VAL A 120 29.01 -3.51 -3.78
CA VAL A 120 30.31 -2.89 -3.53
C VAL A 120 31.11 -3.93 -2.75
N ILE A 121 31.73 -4.85 -3.48
CA ILE A 121 32.76 -5.74 -2.98
C ILE A 121 33.97 -4.83 -2.72
N ILE A 122 34.05 -4.26 -1.51
CA ILE A 122 35.30 -3.69 -1.03
C ILE A 122 36.13 -4.87 -0.51
N SER A 123 36.87 -5.51 -1.42
CA SER A 123 38.01 -6.33 -1.06
C SER A 123 39.12 -5.37 -0.64
N ARG A 124 39.49 -5.37 0.64
CA ARG A 124 40.85 -5.10 1.14
C ARG A 124 40.96 -5.52 2.61
#